data_AF-A0A3A6EKH9-F1
#
_entry.id   AF-A0A3A6EKH9-F1
#
_cell.length_a   1.000
_cell.length_b   1.000
_cell.length_c   1.000
_cell.angle_alpha   90.00
_cell.angle_beta   90.00
_cell.angle_gamma   90.00
#
_symmetry.space_group_name_H-M   'P 1'
#
loop_
_entity.id
_entity.type
_entity.pdbx_description
1 polymer ?
#
loop_
_entity_poly.entity_id
_entity_poly.type
_entity_poly.pdbx_seq_one_letter_code
_entity_poly.pdbx_strand_id
1 'polypeptide(L)'
;MKICLKKRITANVLLGVVLIGVCLFEAGIQAEAANETTKFGSERYEWELDVVSPIGVYANSDQAIRVNEMQVSYDAEMLEFVSGGELIQPGLVRLTAGDETAAEVMNMLEFVPRISGNTVITIQGAIVQNEAGELIEVPGSSVGVDIAMPEDCFLNQIYVNGTAIEGFDPNQTTYQLEVENAMDHAEITTEVRDAASQVEVRGSSLNPGVNHFQIIVTNPAGNRSKYALDITRKEAETPVEAQSVSGHDIVEQEERAKADAKINSQGEQLRKENEEDHGMIWIGLVLLIGIIILICVLRYISENKRKKRRKRKKAAASKRLSKEIQKQAKEENDDLIQAEGLDAIENVDFTGDEKEIEIAVNHVTMEFKREKDEATSLKELLVRTLKGQRNVEKFNALDDVSFTVKKGEVVGIIGTNGSGKSTILKIISGVLEPTKGNVEVDKKKIQLLTLGTGFDFELTGRENVYLNGAVIGYTKEYIDEKYEEIVEFAELEGFMEEKVRNYSSGMVSRLGFAIATVRDTPEILILDEVLSVGDMFFRKKSEKRIKEMGLSVNTDF
;
A
#
# COMPACT_ATOMS: atom_id res chain seq x y z
N MET A 1 -68.17 -17.44 7.35
CA MET A 1 -67.27 -17.35 6.16
C MET A 1 -66.14 -16.30 6.27
N LYS A 2 -65.93 -15.59 7.39
CA LYS A 2 -64.84 -14.58 7.55
C LYS A 2 -63.63 -15.05 8.39
N ILE A 3 -63.70 -16.20 9.05
CA ILE A 3 -62.63 -16.71 9.93
C ILE A 3 -61.67 -17.66 9.18
N CYS A 4 -62.14 -18.33 8.12
CA CYS A 4 -61.29 -19.23 7.30
C CYS A 4 -60.33 -18.50 6.36
N LEU A 5 -60.68 -17.28 5.92
CA LEU A 5 -59.82 -16.51 5.00
C LEU A 5 -58.61 -15.88 5.71
N LYS A 6 -58.75 -15.54 7.00
CA LYS A 6 -57.66 -14.93 7.79
C LYS A 6 -56.53 -15.91 8.08
N LYS A 7 -56.84 -17.19 8.34
CA LYS A 7 -55.83 -18.24 8.61
C LYS A 7 -54.98 -18.58 7.38
N ARG A 8 -55.56 -18.59 6.16
CA ARG A 8 -54.82 -18.85 4.90
C ARG A 8 -53.88 -17.71 4.51
N ILE A 9 -54.24 -16.46 4.78
CA ILE A 9 -53.38 -15.30 4.49
C ILE A 9 -52.20 -15.25 5.47
N THR A 10 -52.41 -15.51 6.76
CA THR A 10 -51.30 -15.60 7.73
C THR A 10 -50.37 -16.79 7.46
N ALA A 11 -50.88 -17.93 7.01
CA ALA A 11 -50.04 -19.08 6.66
C ALA A 11 -49.17 -18.82 5.43
N ASN A 12 -49.69 -18.17 4.39
CA ASN A 12 -48.92 -17.84 3.18
C ASN A 12 -47.91 -16.70 3.40
N VAL A 13 -48.22 -15.74 4.28
CA VAL A 13 -47.27 -14.69 4.69
C VAL A 13 -46.16 -15.28 5.57
N LEU A 14 -46.49 -16.21 6.47
CA LEU A 14 -45.49 -16.88 7.30
C LEU A 14 -44.59 -17.80 6.46
N LEU A 15 -45.16 -18.53 5.49
CA LEU A 15 -44.40 -19.36 4.55
C LEU A 15 -43.51 -18.51 3.65
N GLY A 16 -43.98 -17.33 3.22
CA GLY A 16 -43.18 -16.37 2.45
C GLY A 16 -42.04 -15.74 3.25
N VAL A 17 -42.25 -15.43 4.53
CA VAL A 17 -41.20 -14.90 5.42
C VAL A 17 -40.19 -15.98 5.81
N VAL A 18 -40.62 -17.24 5.96
CA VAL A 18 -39.71 -18.38 6.18
C VAL A 18 -38.94 -18.72 4.91
N LEU A 19 -39.54 -18.64 3.72
CA LEU A 19 -38.81 -18.80 2.45
C LEU A 19 -37.82 -17.67 2.19
N ILE A 20 -38.17 -16.41 2.50
CA ILE A 20 -37.21 -15.28 2.42
C ILE A 20 -36.13 -15.42 3.50
N GLY A 21 -36.48 -15.90 4.70
CA GLY A 21 -35.55 -16.15 5.79
C GLY A 21 -34.57 -17.28 5.50
N VAL A 22 -35.03 -18.37 4.87
CA VAL A 22 -34.20 -19.50 4.42
C VAL A 22 -33.39 -19.13 3.18
N CYS A 23 -33.94 -18.37 2.23
CA CYS A 23 -33.15 -17.80 1.14
C CYS A 23 -32.12 -16.76 1.62
N LEU A 24 -32.32 -16.11 2.77
CA LEU A 24 -31.33 -15.23 3.41
C LEU A 24 -30.37 -15.97 4.37
N PHE A 25 -30.65 -17.23 4.69
CA PHE A 25 -29.76 -18.10 5.49
C PHE A 25 -28.95 -19.07 4.61
N GLU A 26 -29.47 -19.42 3.42
CA GLU A 26 -28.80 -20.20 2.37
C GLU A 26 -28.21 -19.32 1.25
N ALA A 27 -28.60 -18.04 1.15
CA ALA A 27 -27.65 -17.04 0.68
C ALA A 27 -26.62 -16.90 1.80
N GLY A 28 -25.70 -17.86 1.83
CA GLY A 28 -24.46 -17.70 2.54
C GLY A 28 -23.98 -16.29 2.27
N ILE A 29 -23.63 -15.60 3.34
CA ILE A 29 -22.56 -14.62 3.25
C ILE A 29 -21.46 -15.40 2.52
N GLN A 30 -21.39 -15.25 1.20
CA GLN A 30 -20.10 -15.25 0.55
C GLN A 30 -19.39 -14.18 1.35
N ALA A 31 -18.57 -14.62 2.30
CA ALA A 31 -17.40 -13.84 2.64
C ALA A 31 -16.83 -13.52 1.27
N GLU A 32 -17.00 -12.26 0.82
CA GLU A 32 -16.14 -11.74 -0.23
C GLU A 32 -14.76 -12.14 0.25
N ALA A 33 -14.09 -13.02 -0.52
CA ALA A 33 -12.74 -13.41 -0.22
C ALA A 33 -12.00 -12.09 -0.06
N ALA A 34 -11.56 -11.80 1.17
CA ALA A 34 -10.74 -10.64 1.40
C ALA A 34 -9.51 -10.86 0.49
N ASN A 35 -9.27 -9.93 -0.43
CA ASN A 35 -8.18 -10.08 -1.38
C ASN A 35 -6.90 -9.59 -0.71
N GLU A 36 -6.47 -10.24 0.37
CA GLU A 36 -5.15 -9.99 0.91
C GLU A 36 -4.10 -10.45 -0.10
N THR A 37 -3.19 -9.56 -0.46
CA THR A 37 -2.09 -9.89 -1.37
C THR A 37 -0.79 -9.29 -0.87
N THR A 38 0.31 -10.03 -1.09
CA THR A 38 1.65 -9.45 -1.03
C THR A 38 2.15 -9.21 -2.44
N LYS A 39 2.79 -8.07 -2.68
CA LYS A 39 3.34 -7.73 -4.00
C LYS A 39 4.62 -6.92 -3.87
N PHE A 40 5.35 -6.85 -4.97
CA PHE A 40 6.46 -5.92 -5.15
C PHE A 40 6.01 -4.70 -5.95
N GLY A 41 6.78 -3.62 -5.86
CA GLY A 41 6.50 -2.37 -6.58
C GLY A 41 6.61 -2.44 -8.11
N SER A 42 7.17 -3.53 -8.64
CA SER A 42 7.35 -3.80 -10.07
C SER A 42 7.32 -5.31 -10.31
N GLU A 43 6.96 -5.73 -11.52
CA GLU A 43 6.96 -7.16 -11.92
C GLU A 43 8.38 -7.70 -12.12
N ARG A 44 9.35 -6.80 -12.35
CA ARG A 44 10.76 -7.08 -12.53
C ARG A 44 11.58 -5.85 -12.16
N TYR A 45 12.81 -6.05 -11.70
CA TYR A 45 13.75 -4.97 -11.41
C TYR A 45 15.01 -5.13 -12.26
N GLU A 46 15.54 -4.01 -12.76
CA GLU A 46 16.84 -3.93 -13.43
C GLU A 46 17.77 -3.09 -12.57
N TRP A 47 18.87 -3.69 -12.11
CA TRP A 47 19.82 -3.08 -11.18
C TRP A 47 21.24 -3.05 -11.74
N GLU A 48 22.04 -2.13 -11.20
CA GLU A 48 23.45 -2.00 -11.51
C GLU A 48 24.31 -2.57 -10.39
N LEU A 49 25.47 -3.13 -10.75
CA LEU A 49 26.43 -3.66 -9.80
C LEU A 49 26.95 -2.54 -8.88
N ASP A 50 27.11 -2.85 -7.59
CA ASP A 50 27.63 -1.96 -6.55
C ASP A 50 26.85 -0.66 -6.31
N VAL A 51 25.61 -0.57 -6.81
CA VAL A 51 24.71 0.56 -6.58
C VAL A 51 23.62 0.17 -5.58
N VAL A 52 23.38 1.03 -4.58
CA VAL A 52 22.26 0.85 -3.64
C VAL A 52 20.95 0.90 -4.41
N SER A 53 20.21 -0.19 -4.37
CA SER A 53 19.03 -0.45 -5.18
C SER A 53 17.83 -0.74 -4.27
N PRO A 54 16.79 0.12 -4.30
CA PRO A 54 15.62 -0.05 -3.46
C PRO A 54 14.59 -1.03 -4.06
N ILE A 55 13.93 -1.80 -3.21
CA ILE A 55 12.79 -2.68 -3.58
C ILE A 55 11.60 -2.55 -2.62
N GLY A 56 10.45 -2.19 -3.18
CA GLY A 56 9.23 -1.94 -2.42
C GLY A 56 8.48 -3.24 -2.18
N VAL A 57 8.16 -3.50 -0.91
CA VAL A 57 7.43 -4.69 -0.45
C VAL A 57 6.09 -4.24 0.14
N TYR A 58 5.00 -4.78 -0.39
CA TYR A 58 3.64 -4.31 -0.09
C TYR A 58 2.78 -5.45 0.42
N ALA A 59 1.98 -5.16 1.45
CA ALA A 59 0.81 -5.95 1.83
C ALA A 59 -0.44 -5.11 1.63
N ASN A 60 -1.41 -5.65 0.89
CA ASN A 60 -2.68 -5.00 0.57
C ASN A 60 -3.84 -5.81 1.13
N SER A 61 -4.91 -5.13 1.54
CA SER A 61 -6.21 -5.73 1.84
C SER A 61 -7.34 -4.76 1.51
N ASP A 62 -8.52 -5.31 1.22
CA ASP A 62 -9.76 -4.55 1.02
C ASP A 62 -10.26 -3.92 2.35
N GLN A 63 -9.70 -4.35 3.49
CA GLN A 63 -9.97 -3.81 4.83
C GLN A 63 -8.69 -3.26 5.45
N ALA A 64 -8.81 -2.42 6.47
CA ALA A 64 -7.62 -1.97 7.19
C ALA A 64 -6.95 -3.17 7.87
N ILE A 65 -5.67 -3.36 7.55
CA ILE A 65 -4.85 -4.43 8.08
C ILE A 65 -3.67 -3.87 8.84
N ARG A 66 -3.20 -4.65 9.80
CA ARG A 66 -1.91 -4.46 10.47
C ARG A 66 -1.02 -5.63 10.09
N VAL A 67 0.13 -5.37 9.47
CA VAL A 67 1.10 -6.45 9.19
C VAL A 67 1.86 -6.76 10.48
N ASN A 68 1.67 -7.96 11.02
CA ASN A 68 2.37 -8.39 12.22
C ASN A 68 3.78 -8.89 11.92
N GLU A 69 3.90 -9.73 10.90
CA GLU A 69 5.20 -10.26 10.47
C GLU A 69 5.18 -10.54 8.97
N MET A 70 6.25 -10.18 8.28
CA MET A 70 6.51 -10.59 6.92
C MET A 70 7.98 -10.96 6.78
N GLN A 71 8.27 -12.03 6.05
CA GLN A 71 9.64 -12.49 5.81
C GLN A 71 9.96 -12.41 4.33
N VAL A 72 11.13 -11.84 4.02
CA VAL A 72 11.62 -11.66 2.66
C VAL A 72 12.96 -12.39 2.54
N SER A 73 13.01 -13.38 1.65
CA SER A 73 14.24 -14.10 1.33
C SER A 73 14.87 -13.63 0.01
N TYR A 74 16.19 -13.69 -0.06
CA TYR A 74 16.99 -13.25 -1.21
C TYR A 74 18.30 -14.05 -1.32
N ASP A 75 18.96 -14.02 -2.49
CA ASP A 75 20.28 -14.64 -2.67
C ASP A 75 21.39 -13.77 -2.04
N ALA A 76 21.86 -14.19 -0.86
CA ALA A 76 22.88 -13.48 -0.10
C ALA A 76 24.29 -13.51 -0.71
N GLU A 77 24.54 -14.36 -1.71
CA GLU A 77 25.81 -14.32 -2.44
C GLU A 77 25.79 -13.18 -3.48
N MET A 78 24.63 -12.93 -4.08
CA MET A 78 24.46 -11.90 -5.10
C MET A 78 24.13 -10.53 -4.55
N LEU A 79 23.37 -10.47 -3.46
CA LEU A 79 22.85 -9.22 -2.90
C LEU A 79 23.33 -9.05 -1.45
N GLU A 80 23.81 -7.85 -1.15
CA GLU A 80 24.06 -7.41 0.22
C GLU A 80 22.86 -6.60 0.72
N PHE A 81 22.28 -6.98 1.85
CA PHE A 81 21.18 -6.21 2.47
C PHE A 81 21.73 -4.98 3.20
N VAL A 82 21.10 -3.82 2.98
CA VAL A 82 21.50 -2.54 3.56
C VAL A 82 20.54 -2.09 4.66
N SER A 83 19.25 -1.94 4.33
CA SER A 83 18.27 -1.31 5.23
C SER A 83 16.82 -1.67 4.87
N GLY A 84 15.88 -1.23 5.72
CA GLY A 84 14.43 -1.37 5.48
C GLY A 84 13.73 -2.48 6.26
N GLY A 85 14.46 -3.23 7.08
CA GLY A 85 13.96 -4.34 7.87
C GLY A 85 14.98 -4.87 8.88
N GLU A 86 14.61 -5.89 9.64
CA GLU A 86 15.50 -6.59 10.56
C GLU A 86 16.16 -7.76 9.81
N LEU A 87 17.49 -7.70 9.60
CA LEU A 87 18.24 -8.81 9.04
C LEU A 87 18.33 -9.94 10.07
N ILE A 88 17.64 -11.06 9.81
CA ILE A 88 17.66 -12.23 10.70
C ILE A 88 18.96 -13.02 10.49
N GLN A 89 19.27 -13.26 9.22
CA GLN A 89 20.50 -13.90 8.75
C GLN A 89 20.73 -13.50 7.29
N PRO A 90 21.96 -13.66 6.75
CA PRO A 90 22.18 -13.46 5.32
C PRO A 90 21.15 -14.24 4.49
N GLY A 91 20.41 -13.53 3.64
CA GLY A 91 19.39 -14.09 2.77
C GLY A 91 17.98 -14.10 3.34
N LEU A 92 17.75 -13.60 4.56
CA LEU A 92 16.43 -13.50 5.18
C LEU A 92 16.26 -12.23 6.02
N VAL A 93 15.29 -11.41 5.64
CA VAL A 93 14.90 -10.16 6.31
C VAL A 93 13.50 -10.31 6.88
N ARG A 94 13.28 -9.83 8.11
CA ARG A 94 11.97 -9.68 8.72
C ARG A 94 11.50 -8.24 8.65
N LEU A 95 10.24 -8.06 8.31
CA LEU A 95 9.52 -6.78 8.32
C LEU A 95 8.44 -6.83 9.40
N THR A 96 8.43 -5.82 10.25
CA THR A 96 7.42 -5.60 11.28
C THR A 96 6.79 -4.23 11.03
N ALA A 97 5.52 -4.19 10.67
CA ALA A 97 4.83 -2.92 10.53
C ALA A 97 4.29 -2.47 11.90
N GLY A 98 4.30 -1.15 12.13
CA GLY A 98 3.93 -0.53 13.41
C GLY A 98 2.48 -0.79 13.84
N ASP A 99 2.11 -0.22 14.99
CA ASP A 99 0.77 -0.34 15.59
C ASP A 99 -0.40 0.27 14.76
N GLU A 100 -0.14 0.64 13.50
CA GLU A 100 -1.06 1.36 12.63
C GLU A 100 -1.78 0.38 11.69
N THR A 101 -3.11 0.50 11.62
CA THR A 101 -3.95 -0.24 10.68
C THR A 101 -4.13 0.59 9.42
N ALA A 102 -3.75 0.04 8.27
CA ALA A 102 -3.89 0.69 6.96
C ALA A 102 -4.35 -0.34 5.91
N ALA A 103 -5.04 0.10 4.86
CA ALA A 103 -5.45 -0.79 3.77
C ALA A 103 -4.24 -1.28 2.94
N GLU A 104 -3.17 -0.50 2.92
CA GLU A 104 -1.89 -0.87 2.31
C GLU A 104 -0.75 -0.53 3.26
N VAL A 105 0.17 -1.48 3.44
CA VAL A 105 1.40 -1.32 4.22
C VAL A 105 2.58 -1.52 3.29
N MET A 106 3.46 -0.52 3.25
CA MET A 106 4.66 -0.50 2.41
C MET A 106 5.92 -0.50 3.27
N ASN A 107 6.87 -1.36 2.91
CA ASN A 107 8.23 -1.36 3.44
C ASN A 107 9.21 -1.23 2.28
N MET A 108 10.20 -0.35 2.45
CA MET A 108 11.21 -0.08 1.45
C MET A 108 12.50 -0.78 1.87
N LEU A 109 12.93 -1.80 1.14
CA LEU A 109 14.21 -2.48 1.40
C LEU A 109 15.29 -1.96 0.47
N GLU A 110 16.53 -1.92 0.95
CA GLU A 110 17.68 -1.52 0.15
C GLU A 110 18.69 -2.67 0.08
N PHE A 111 19.18 -2.95 -1.13
CA PHE A 111 20.20 -3.95 -1.41
C PHE A 111 21.35 -3.33 -2.23
N VAL A 112 22.57 -3.86 -2.09
CA VAL A 112 23.66 -3.61 -3.04
C VAL A 112 23.96 -4.91 -3.79
N PRO A 113 23.82 -4.95 -5.12
CA PRO A 113 24.24 -6.10 -5.91
C PRO A 113 25.76 -6.23 -5.93
N ARG A 114 26.28 -7.39 -5.56
CA ARG A 114 27.71 -7.72 -5.53
C ARG A 114 28.14 -8.68 -6.64
N ILE A 115 27.17 -9.35 -7.27
CA ILE A 115 27.39 -10.23 -8.42
C ILE A 115 26.32 -9.91 -9.46
N SER A 116 26.73 -9.77 -10.72
CA SER A 116 25.82 -9.53 -11.84
C SER A 116 25.15 -10.81 -12.33
N GLY A 117 23.97 -10.67 -12.93
CA GLY A 117 23.13 -11.75 -13.42
C GLY A 117 21.72 -11.73 -12.84
N ASN A 118 20.96 -12.80 -13.03
CA ASN A 118 19.56 -12.84 -12.60
C ASN A 118 19.44 -13.49 -11.20
N THR A 119 18.62 -12.86 -10.35
CA THR A 119 18.25 -13.39 -9.04
C THR A 119 16.77 -13.17 -8.76
N VAL A 120 16.27 -13.74 -7.67
CA VAL A 120 14.87 -13.63 -7.25
C VAL A 120 14.82 -13.20 -5.80
N ILE A 121 13.94 -12.25 -5.51
CA ILE A 121 13.57 -11.88 -4.14
C ILE A 121 12.15 -12.36 -3.89
N THR A 122 11.93 -13.02 -2.75
CA THR A 122 10.68 -13.69 -2.43
C THR A 122 10.14 -13.23 -1.08
N ILE A 123 8.90 -12.76 -1.06
CA ILE A 123 8.09 -12.67 0.16
C ILE A 123 7.64 -14.09 0.47
N GLN A 124 8.06 -14.66 1.60
CA GLN A 124 7.70 -16.03 1.98
C GLN A 124 6.22 -16.14 2.39
N GLY A 125 5.66 -15.02 2.84
CA GLY A 125 4.29 -14.87 3.31
C GLY A 125 4.21 -13.70 4.27
N ALA A 126 2.99 -13.26 4.57
CA ALA A 126 2.76 -12.25 5.59
C ALA A 126 1.65 -12.71 6.54
N ILE A 127 1.81 -12.43 7.82
CA ILE A 127 0.74 -12.55 8.81
C ILE A 127 0.18 -11.15 9.01
N VAL A 128 -1.06 -10.96 8.57
CA VAL A 128 -1.79 -9.70 8.73
C VAL A 128 -2.90 -9.87 9.75
N GLN A 129 -3.24 -8.79 10.43
CA GLN A 129 -4.35 -8.73 11.37
C GLN A 129 -5.40 -7.75 10.85
N ASN A 130 -6.63 -8.22 10.68
CA ASN A 130 -7.73 -7.35 10.26
C ASN A 130 -8.27 -6.50 11.43
N GLU A 131 -9.19 -5.57 11.14
CA GLU A 131 -9.85 -4.74 12.18
C GLU A 131 -10.59 -5.56 13.25
N ALA A 132 -11.02 -6.79 12.94
CA ALA A 132 -11.66 -7.70 13.89
C ALA A 132 -10.66 -8.41 14.82
N GLY A 133 -9.35 -8.22 14.60
CA GLY A 133 -8.27 -8.83 15.37
C GLY A 133 -7.92 -10.25 14.93
N GLU A 134 -8.49 -10.75 13.85
CA GLU A 134 -8.20 -12.07 13.28
C GLU A 134 -6.87 -12.04 12.52
N LEU A 135 -6.06 -13.09 12.70
CA LEU A 135 -4.80 -13.28 11.98
C LEU A 135 -5.07 -14.03 10.68
N ILE A 136 -4.64 -13.44 9.58
CA ILE A 136 -4.81 -13.96 8.23
C ILE A 136 -3.40 -14.19 7.65
N GLU A 137 -3.17 -15.39 7.14
CA GLU A 137 -1.97 -15.69 6.37
C GLU A 137 -2.18 -15.26 4.92
N VAL A 138 -1.31 -14.37 4.46
CA VAL A 138 -1.31 -13.86 3.11
C VAL A 138 -0.23 -14.58 2.31
N PRO A 139 -0.56 -15.14 1.13
CA PRO A 139 0.41 -15.82 0.31
C PRO A 139 1.56 -14.89 -0.08
N GLY A 140 2.74 -15.48 -0.13
CA GLY A 140 3.95 -14.83 -0.63
C GLY A 140 3.92 -14.56 -2.13
N SER A 141 4.86 -13.75 -2.59
CA SER A 141 5.11 -13.48 -4.01
C SER A 141 6.61 -13.43 -4.27
N SER A 142 7.02 -13.57 -5.52
CA SER A 142 8.42 -13.50 -5.93
C SER A 142 8.58 -12.54 -7.09
N VAL A 143 9.73 -11.88 -7.16
CA VAL A 143 10.06 -10.95 -8.23
C VAL A 143 11.47 -11.20 -8.75
N GLY A 144 11.62 -11.16 -10.07
CA GLY A 144 12.91 -11.26 -10.72
C GLY A 144 13.69 -9.96 -10.64
N VAL A 145 15.00 -10.07 -10.43
CA VAL A 145 15.94 -8.96 -10.41
C VAL A 145 17.06 -9.29 -11.39
N ASP A 146 17.23 -8.45 -12.40
CA ASP A 146 18.31 -8.55 -13.38
C ASP A 146 19.39 -7.53 -13.04
N ILE A 147 20.59 -8.01 -12.77
CA ILE A 147 21.73 -7.14 -12.47
C ILE A 147 22.63 -7.08 -13.69
N ALA A 148 22.78 -5.88 -14.25
CA ALA A 148 23.53 -5.63 -15.47
C ALA A 148 24.96 -6.16 -15.36
N MET A 149 25.39 -6.89 -16.39
CA MET A 149 26.73 -7.47 -16.46
C MET A 149 27.74 -6.47 -17.05
N PRO A 150 28.94 -6.29 -16.44
CA PRO A 150 30.01 -5.45 -17.00
C PRO A 150 30.54 -5.97 -18.33
N GLU A 151 30.88 -5.08 -19.28
CA GLU A 151 31.25 -5.40 -20.68
C GLU A 151 32.32 -6.52 -20.84
N ASP A 152 33.21 -6.68 -19.88
CA ASP A 152 34.33 -7.62 -19.86
C ASP A 152 34.09 -8.86 -18.98
N CYS A 153 32.93 -8.96 -18.32
CA CYS A 153 32.59 -10.02 -17.38
C CYS A 153 31.47 -10.93 -17.92
N PHE A 154 31.66 -11.45 -19.14
CA PHE A 154 30.71 -12.31 -19.84
C PHE A 154 31.35 -13.62 -20.33
N LEU A 155 30.51 -14.65 -20.44
CA LEU A 155 30.79 -15.84 -21.24
C LEU A 155 30.46 -15.59 -22.71
N ASN A 156 31.29 -16.11 -23.61
CA ASN A 156 31.01 -16.18 -25.04
C ASN A 156 30.29 -17.47 -25.43
N GLN A 157 30.54 -18.56 -24.69
CA GLN A 157 29.93 -19.86 -24.93
C GLN A 157 30.03 -20.78 -23.70
N ILE A 158 29.05 -21.66 -23.52
CA ILE A 158 29.10 -22.76 -22.55
C ILE A 158 29.12 -24.09 -23.33
N TYR A 159 29.94 -25.03 -22.86
CA TYR A 159 30.02 -26.38 -23.39
C TYR A 159 29.70 -27.39 -22.30
N VAL A 160 28.88 -28.37 -22.63
CA VAL A 160 28.61 -29.54 -21.78
C VAL A 160 29.16 -30.77 -22.50
N ASN A 161 30.14 -31.45 -21.88
CA ASN A 161 30.87 -32.58 -22.46
C ASN A 161 31.42 -32.28 -23.87
N GLY A 162 31.95 -31.07 -24.07
CA GLY A 162 32.50 -30.60 -25.34
C GLY A 162 31.46 -30.19 -26.40
N THR A 163 30.17 -30.28 -26.10
CA THR A 163 29.09 -29.84 -27.00
C THR A 163 28.64 -28.44 -26.60
N ALA A 164 28.68 -27.49 -27.54
CA ALA A 164 28.24 -26.11 -27.30
C ALA A 164 26.73 -26.05 -27.09
N ILE A 165 26.28 -25.19 -26.17
CA ILE A 165 24.86 -24.88 -26.04
C ILE A 165 24.40 -24.11 -27.28
N GLU A 166 23.45 -24.67 -28.03
CA GLU A 166 22.88 -24.01 -29.20
C GLU A 166 22.09 -22.75 -28.80
N GLY A 167 22.25 -21.67 -29.56
CA GLY A 167 21.54 -20.42 -29.31
C GLY A 167 22.02 -19.64 -28.08
N PHE A 168 23.25 -19.87 -27.61
CA PHE A 168 23.84 -19.13 -26.50
C PHE A 168 23.85 -17.61 -26.77
N ASP A 169 23.20 -16.85 -25.90
CA ASP A 169 23.24 -15.39 -25.85
C ASP A 169 23.99 -14.94 -24.60
N PRO A 170 25.15 -14.27 -24.68
CA PRO A 170 25.91 -13.78 -23.53
C PRO A 170 25.11 -12.94 -22.51
N ASN A 171 24.04 -12.28 -22.96
CA ASN A 171 23.19 -11.44 -22.11
C ASN A 171 22.12 -12.24 -21.36
N GLN A 172 21.90 -13.50 -21.75
CA GLN A 172 21.06 -14.44 -21.02
C GLN A 172 21.90 -15.10 -19.93
N THR A 173 21.35 -15.20 -18.72
CA THR A 173 22.11 -15.74 -17.57
C THR A 173 21.59 -17.09 -17.10
N THR A 174 20.58 -17.65 -17.77
CA THR A 174 19.95 -18.92 -17.39
C THR A 174 19.76 -19.76 -18.64
N TYR A 175 20.29 -20.98 -18.64
CA TYR A 175 20.17 -21.93 -19.75
C TYR A 175 19.64 -23.26 -19.27
N GLN A 176 18.94 -23.97 -20.16
CA GLN A 176 18.39 -25.30 -19.89
C GLN A 176 18.82 -26.25 -20.99
N LEU A 177 19.23 -27.47 -20.61
CA LEU A 177 19.69 -28.51 -21.53
C LEU A 177 19.06 -29.85 -21.13
N GLU A 178 18.50 -30.58 -22.08
CA GLU A 178 18.12 -31.97 -21.88
C GLU A 178 19.23 -32.90 -22.38
N VAL A 179 19.62 -33.88 -21.57
CA VAL A 179 20.62 -34.89 -21.92
C VAL A 179 20.05 -36.31 -21.83
N GLU A 180 20.52 -37.18 -22.72
CA GLU A 180 20.15 -38.60 -22.70
C GLU A 180 20.72 -39.31 -21.47
N ASN A 181 20.03 -40.36 -21.04
CA ASN A 181 20.32 -41.08 -19.79
C ASN A 181 21.73 -41.70 -19.72
N ALA A 182 22.41 -41.88 -20.85
CA ALA A 182 23.75 -42.46 -20.90
C ALA A 182 24.85 -41.51 -20.35
N MET A 183 24.56 -40.22 -20.15
CA MET A 183 25.48 -39.32 -19.43
C MET A 183 25.33 -39.53 -17.92
N ASP A 184 26.39 -39.98 -17.25
CA ASP A 184 26.50 -40.05 -15.78
C ASP A 184 27.39 -38.94 -15.18
N HIS A 185 28.06 -38.17 -16.04
CA HIS A 185 28.88 -37.02 -15.68
C HIS A 185 28.67 -35.86 -16.67
N ALA A 186 28.71 -34.63 -16.17
CA ALA A 186 28.71 -33.41 -16.97
C ALA A 186 30.00 -32.61 -16.72
N GLU A 187 30.88 -32.59 -17.71
CA GLU A 187 32.04 -31.71 -17.77
C GLU A 187 31.60 -30.37 -18.40
N ILE A 188 31.54 -29.33 -17.58
CA ILE A 188 31.16 -27.98 -18.02
C ILE A 188 32.43 -27.19 -18.28
N THR A 189 32.61 -26.75 -19.52
CA THR A 189 33.69 -25.85 -19.92
C THR A 189 33.10 -24.60 -20.55
N THR A 190 33.87 -23.50 -20.59
CA THR A 190 33.35 -22.21 -21.04
C THR A 190 34.39 -21.46 -21.86
N GLU A 191 33.92 -20.61 -22.77
CA GLU A 191 34.73 -19.57 -23.39
C GLU A 191 34.40 -18.25 -22.72
N VAL A 192 35.41 -17.58 -22.16
CA VAL A 192 35.28 -16.25 -21.54
C VAL A 192 35.61 -15.16 -22.55
N ARG A 193 34.98 -13.99 -22.38
CA ARG A 193 35.23 -12.82 -23.22
C ARG A 193 36.62 -12.23 -23.01
N ASP A 194 37.04 -12.09 -21.75
CA ASP A 194 38.41 -11.75 -21.39
C ASP A 194 39.15 -13.02 -20.99
N ALA A 195 40.25 -13.33 -21.70
CA ALA A 195 41.07 -14.52 -21.46
C ALA A 195 41.75 -14.51 -20.08
N ALA A 196 41.83 -13.36 -19.41
CA ALA A 196 42.34 -13.25 -18.04
C ALA A 196 41.27 -13.52 -16.96
N SER A 197 40.00 -13.68 -17.35
CA SER A 197 38.91 -14.00 -16.42
C SER A 197 39.03 -15.41 -15.86
N GLN A 198 38.68 -15.55 -14.58
CA GLN A 198 38.60 -16.83 -13.90
C GLN A 198 37.16 -17.35 -13.93
N VAL A 199 37.00 -18.66 -14.13
CA VAL A 199 35.68 -19.30 -14.12
C VAL A 199 35.64 -20.37 -13.04
N GLU A 200 34.59 -20.31 -12.23
CA GLU A 200 34.27 -21.31 -11.24
C GLU A 200 32.93 -21.95 -11.60
N VAL A 201 32.90 -23.28 -11.73
CA VAL A 201 31.65 -24.03 -11.90
C VAL A 201 31.31 -24.73 -10.59
N ARG A 202 30.11 -24.47 -10.07
CA ARG A 202 29.55 -25.05 -8.85
C ARG A 202 28.30 -25.85 -9.20
N GLY A 203 28.06 -26.96 -8.52
CA GLY A 203 26.90 -27.81 -8.76
C GLY A 203 27.12 -29.24 -8.28
N SER A 204 26.04 -30.03 -8.24
CA SER A 204 26.09 -31.44 -7.89
C SER A 204 26.42 -32.32 -9.10
N SER A 205 26.83 -33.56 -8.85
CA SER A 205 26.94 -34.59 -9.89
C SER A 205 25.62 -34.82 -10.63
N LEU A 206 25.68 -35.26 -11.88
CA LEU A 206 24.53 -35.43 -12.77
C LEU A 206 23.64 -36.63 -12.37
N ASN A 207 22.58 -36.35 -11.62
CA ASN A 207 21.56 -37.32 -11.22
C ASN A 207 20.42 -37.38 -12.24
N PRO A 208 19.59 -38.45 -12.27
CA PRO A 208 18.34 -38.42 -13.02
C PRO A 208 17.44 -37.26 -12.56
N GLY A 209 16.78 -36.58 -13.49
CA GLY A 209 16.01 -35.36 -13.23
C GLY A 209 16.77 -34.07 -13.50
N VAL A 210 16.31 -32.96 -12.92
CA VAL A 210 16.89 -31.61 -13.12
C VAL A 210 18.10 -31.42 -12.20
N ASN A 211 19.23 -31.03 -12.77
CA ASN A 211 20.47 -30.73 -12.04
C ASN A 211 20.83 -29.27 -12.24
N HIS A 212 21.09 -28.56 -11.15
CA HIS A 212 21.37 -27.13 -11.17
C HIS A 212 22.88 -26.87 -11.05
N PHE A 213 23.43 -26.20 -12.05
CA PHE A 213 24.82 -25.75 -12.07
C PHE A 213 24.87 -24.22 -12.06
N GLN A 214 25.83 -23.67 -11.34
CA GLN A 214 26.13 -22.24 -11.29
C GLN A 214 27.53 -22.03 -11.85
N ILE A 215 27.67 -21.10 -12.78
CA ILE A 215 28.95 -20.72 -13.36
C ILE A 215 29.21 -19.27 -12.97
N ILE A 216 30.32 -19.03 -12.28
CA ILE A 216 30.72 -17.71 -11.84
C ILE A 216 31.96 -17.30 -12.61
N VAL A 217 31.85 -16.22 -13.37
CA VAL A 217 32.97 -15.58 -14.06
C VAL A 217 33.45 -14.42 -13.21
N THR A 218 34.77 -14.30 -13.02
CA THR A 218 35.41 -13.17 -12.35
C THR A 218 36.39 -12.50 -13.29
N ASN A 219 36.17 -11.24 -13.64
CA ASN A 219 37.08 -10.49 -14.50
C ASN A 219 38.33 -10.02 -13.71
N PRO A 220 39.38 -9.49 -14.38
CA PRO A 220 40.57 -8.99 -13.70
C PRO A 220 40.33 -7.79 -12.77
N ALA A 221 39.24 -7.04 -12.99
CA ALA A 221 38.83 -5.95 -12.11
C ALA A 221 38.18 -6.45 -10.80
N GLY A 222 37.87 -7.74 -10.70
CA GLY A 222 37.23 -8.36 -9.54
C GLY A 222 35.71 -8.42 -9.60
N ASN A 223 35.09 -7.92 -10.68
CA ASN A 223 33.65 -8.05 -10.90
C ASN A 223 33.29 -9.51 -11.14
N ARG A 224 32.14 -9.94 -10.63
CA ARG A 224 31.66 -11.31 -10.72
C ARG A 224 30.31 -11.35 -11.45
N SER A 225 30.18 -12.26 -12.41
CA SER A 225 28.94 -12.55 -13.14
C SER A 225 28.52 -14.00 -12.90
N LYS A 226 27.25 -14.22 -12.57
CA LYS A 226 26.67 -15.55 -12.32
C LYS A 226 25.76 -15.97 -13.47
N TYR A 227 25.97 -17.20 -13.93
CA TYR A 227 25.12 -17.90 -14.89
C TYR A 227 24.55 -19.16 -14.22
N ALA A 228 23.30 -19.49 -14.53
CA ALA A 228 22.63 -20.72 -14.14
C ALA A 228 22.49 -21.65 -15.36
N LEU A 229 22.81 -22.93 -15.17
CA LEU A 229 22.65 -23.97 -16.17
C LEU A 229 21.89 -25.14 -15.55
N ASP A 230 20.68 -25.40 -16.02
CA ASP A 230 19.89 -26.55 -15.61
C ASP A 230 20.05 -27.67 -16.64
N ILE A 231 20.54 -28.83 -16.19
CA ILE A 231 20.68 -30.02 -17.04
C ILE A 231 19.68 -31.09 -16.59
N THR A 232 18.71 -31.39 -17.44
CA THR A 232 17.70 -32.43 -17.21
C THR A 232 18.17 -33.74 -17.82
N ARG A 233 18.49 -34.72 -16.99
CA ARG A 233 18.83 -36.09 -17.42
C ARG A 233 17.57 -36.93 -17.45
N LYS A 234 17.22 -37.49 -18.62
CA LYS A 234 16.07 -38.39 -18.77
C LYS A 234 16.24 -39.66 -17.92
N GLU A 235 15.21 -40.04 -17.16
CA GLU A 235 15.18 -41.32 -16.46
C GLU A 235 15.15 -42.49 -17.45
N ALA A 236 15.73 -43.64 -17.08
CA ALA A 236 15.67 -44.83 -17.92
C ALA A 236 14.20 -45.26 -18.05
N GLU A 237 13.66 -45.29 -19.26
CA GLU A 237 12.47 -46.08 -19.53
C GLU A 237 12.84 -47.55 -19.29
N THR A 238 12.53 -48.08 -18.11
CA THR A 238 12.52 -49.54 -17.92
C THR A 238 11.52 -50.13 -18.91
N PRO A 239 11.94 -51.05 -19.80
CA PRO A 239 10.99 -51.78 -20.63
C PRO A 239 10.05 -52.55 -19.71
N VAL A 240 8.75 -52.38 -19.88
CA VAL A 240 7.76 -53.27 -19.27
C VAL A 240 7.93 -54.64 -19.93
N GLU A 241 8.79 -55.49 -19.36
CA GLU A 241 8.86 -56.89 -19.74
C GLU A 241 7.59 -57.58 -19.28
N ALA A 242 6.79 -58.01 -20.26
CA ALA A 242 5.78 -59.01 -20.06
C ALA A 242 6.46 -60.34 -19.69
N GLN A 243 6.54 -60.64 -18.38
CA GLN A 243 6.86 -61.98 -17.90
C GLN A 243 5.64 -62.62 -17.25
N SER A 244 5.09 -63.60 -17.96
CA SER A 244 4.23 -64.64 -17.42
C SER A 244 5.05 -65.54 -16.49
N VAL A 245 4.81 -65.51 -15.18
CA VAL A 245 5.07 -66.67 -14.31
C VAL A 245 3.95 -66.81 -13.28
N SER A 246 3.51 -68.06 -13.19
CA SER A 246 2.59 -68.70 -12.28
C SER A 246 2.89 -68.52 -10.79
N GLY A 247 1.81 -68.49 -10.00
CA GLY A 247 1.64 -69.38 -8.85
C GLY A 247 2.52 -69.13 -7.62
N HIS A 248 1.83 -68.66 -6.59
CA HIS A 248 2.15 -68.67 -5.15
C HIS A 248 2.84 -67.44 -4.54
N ASP A 249 2.18 -67.04 -3.43
CA ASP A 249 2.64 -66.24 -2.31
C ASP A 249 2.66 -64.71 -2.47
N ILE A 250 1.47 -64.11 -2.36
CA ILE A 250 1.29 -62.81 -1.70
C ILE A 250 0.11 -62.94 -0.72
N VAL A 251 0.46 -63.25 0.53
CA VAL A 251 -0.28 -62.85 1.73
C VAL A 251 0.24 -61.46 2.11
N GLU A 252 -0.64 -60.62 2.65
CA GLU A 252 -0.37 -59.26 3.18
C GLU A 252 -0.19 -58.12 2.15
N GLN A 253 -1.32 -57.53 1.75
CA GLN A 253 -1.72 -56.14 2.08
C GLN A 253 -2.79 -55.59 1.12
N GLU A 254 -3.91 -56.31 0.98
CA GLU A 254 -5.16 -55.80 0.41
C GLU A 254 -6.34 -55.89 1.40
N GLU A 255 -6.05 -55.81 2.71
CA GLU A 255 -7.05 -55.79 3.80
C GLU A 255 -6.93 -54.56 4.73
N ARG A 256 -6.41 -53.44 4.23
CA ARG A 256 -6.45 -52.14 4.95
C ARG A 256 -7.22 -51.03 4.26
N ALA A 257 -8.03 -51.35 3.24
CA ALA A 257 -8.92 -50.39 2.57
C ALA A 257 -10.42 -50.72 2.69
N LYS A 258 -10.80 -51.71 3.51
CA LYS A 258 -12.21 -52.08 3.77
C LYS A 258 -12.62 -52.02 5.25
N ALA A 259 -11.85 -51.31 6.08
CA ALA A 259 -12.12 -51.17 7.51
C ALA A 259 -12.73 -49.83 7.94
N ASP A 260 -12.73 -48.78 7.11
CA ASP A 260 -13.28 -47.47 7.50
C ASP A 260 -14.65 -47.12 6.87
N ALA A 261 -15.24 -48.04 6.10
CA ALA A 261 -16.60 -47.89 5.57
C ALA A 261 -17.68 -48.52 6.46
N LYS A 262 -17.39 -48.78 7.75
CA LYS A 262 -18.34 -49.42 8.68
C LYS A 262 -18.31 -48.84 10.09
N ILE A 263 -18.10 -47.53 10.20
CA ILE A 263 -18.41 -46.71 11.39
C ILE A 263 -19.16 -45.46 10.92
N ASN A 264 -20.26 -45.64 10.17
CA ASN A 264 -21.18 -44.53 9.94
C ASN A 264 -22.62 -45.00 9.62
N SER A 265 -23.13 -45.96 10.39
CA SER A 265 -24.51 -46.43 10.23
C SER A 265 -25.19 -46.83 11.53
N GLN A 266 -24.82 -46.23 12.66
CA GLN A 266 -25.43 -46.50 13.97
C GLN A 266 -25.50 -45.28 14.90
N GLY A 267 -25.61 -44.07 14.33
CA GLY A 267 -25.86 -42.83 15.08
C GLY A 267 -27.22 -42.16 14.78
N GLU A 268 -27.94 -42.60 13.75
CA GLU A 268 -29.14 -41.91 13.23
C GLU A 268 -30.49 -42.45 13.72
N GLN A 269 -30.50 -43.33 14.72
CA GLN A 269 -31.74 -43.91 15.25
C GLN A 269 -32.03 -43.64 16.74
N LEU A 270 -31.30 -42.71 17.38
CA LEU A 270 -31.58 -42.27 18.76
C LEU A 270 -31.77 -40.75 18.89
N ARG A 271 -32.27 -40.10 17.84
CA ARG A 271 -32.53 -38.65 17.86
C ARG A 271 -33.87 -38.27 17.20
N LYS A 272 -34.94 -39.00 17.53
CA LYS A 272 -36.30 -38.70 17.05
C LYS A 272 -37.42 -38.71 18.11
N GLU A 273 -37.08 -38.66 19.39
CA GLU A 273 -38.06 -38.37 20.45
C GLU A 273 -37.48 -37.35 21.42
N ASN A 274 -37.59 -36.06 21.08
CA ASN A 274 -37.67 -34.90 22.00
C ASN A 274 -37.67 -33.57 21.23
N GLU A 275 -38.53 -33.44 20.21
CA GLU A 275 -38.54 -32.24 19.37
C GLU A 275 -39.93 -31.66 19.11
N GLU A 276 -40.84 -31.76 20.09
CA GLU A 276 -42.13 -31.04 20.03
C GLU A 276 -42.34 -29.97 21.11
N ASP A 277 -41.51 -29.89 22.17
CA ASP A 277 -41.71 -28.88 23.25
C ASP A 277 -40.80 -27.63 23.16
N HIS A 278 -39.75 -27.64 22.33
CA HIS A 278 -38.80 -26.49 22.25
C HIS A 278 -39.14 -25.45 21.17
N GLY A 279 -39.96 -25.79 20.18
CA GLY A 279 -40.31 -24.89 19.07
C GLY A 279 -41.17 -23.68 19.50
N MET A 280 -42.05 -23.86 20.49
CA MET A 280 -42.96 -22.81 20.96
C MET A 280 -42.26 -21.74 21.81
N ILE A 281 -41.21 -22.11 22.55
CA ILE A 281 -40.43 -21.19 23.39
C ILE A 281 -39.55 -20.29 22.51
N TRP A 282 -38.95 -20.84 21.46
CA TRP A 282 -38.11 -20.09 20.51
C TRP A 282 -38.89 -19.04 19.72
N ILE A 283 -40.11 -19.37 19.28
CA ILE A 283 -40.98 -18.42 18.55
C ILE A 283 -41.35 -17.22 19.45
N GLY A 284 -41.63 -17.46 20.74
CA GLY A 284 -41.90 -16.40 21.70
C GLY A 284 -40.70 -15.47 21.94
N LEU A 285 -39.49 -16.04 21.96
CA LEU A 285 -38.24 -15.30 22.19
C LEU A 285 -37.88 -14.40 21.00
N VAL A 286 -38.07 -14.88 19.77
CA VAL A 286 -37.85 -14.10 18.54
C VAL A 286 -38.84 -12.94 18.43
N LEU A 287 -40.12 -13.16 18.78
CA LEU A 287 -41.13 -12.09 18.80
C LEU A 287 -40.82 -11.02 19.84
N LEU A 288 -40.32 -11.41 21.01
CA LEU A 288 -39.93 -10.48 22.07
C LEU A 288 -38.74 -9.61 21.63
N ILE A 289 -37.73 -10.22 21.01
CA ILE A 289 -36.56 -9.51 20.45
C ILE A 289 -36.99 -8.52 19.36
N GLY A 290 -37.91 -8.93 18.46
CA GLY A 290 -38.46 -8.06 17.41
C GLY A 290 -39.18 -6.82 17.97
N ILE A 291 -39.96 -6.97 19.05
CA ILE A 291 -40.65 -5.86 19.71
C ILE A 291 -39.64 -4.91 20.37
N ILE A 292 -38.59 -5.43 21.00
CA ILE A 292 -37.52 -4.62 21.61
C ILE A 292 -36.77 -3.80 20.54
N ILE A 293 -36.44 -4.42 19.41
CA ILE A 293 -35.78 -3.75 18.27
C ILE A 293 -36.70 -2.64 17.72
N LEU A 294 -37.99 -2.91 17.55
CA LEU A 294 -38.96 -1.91 17.07
C LEU A 294 -39.07 -0.71 18.02
N ILE A 295 -39.10 -0.95 19.33
CA ILE A 295 -39.10 0.11 20.35
C ILE A 295 -37.81 0.93 20.28
N CYS A 296 -36.65 0.28 20.13
CA CYS A 296 -35.35 0.95 19.99
C CYS A 296 -35.27 1.81 18.73
N VAL A 297 -35.77 1.33 17.58
CA VAL A 297 -35.83 2.09 16.33
C VAL A 297 -36.75 3.30 16.44
N LEU A 298 -37.94 3.13 17.03
CA LEU A 298 -38.86 4.24 17.27
C LEU A 298 -38.26 5.28 18.22
N ARG A 299 -37.53 4.84 19.26
CA ARG A 299 -36.80 5.73 20.18
C ARG A 299 -35.67 6.47 19.47
N TYR A 300 -34.87 5.77 18.66
CA TYR A 300 -33.78 6.34 17.87
C TYR A 300 -34.27 7.41 16.89
N ILE A 301 -35.35 7.14 16.15
CA ILE A 301 -35.96 8.11 15.23
C ILE A 301 -36.45 9.34 16.00
N SER A 302 -37.07 9.14 17.19
CA SER A 302 -37.56 10.25 18.03
C SER A 302 -36.40 11.12 18.56
N GLU A 303 -35.30 10.51 18.97
CA GLU A 303 -34.12 11.21 19.49
C GLU A 303 -33.35 11.93 18.39
N ASN A 304 -33.25 11.33 17.20
CA ASN A 304 -32.54 11.95 16.08
C ASN A 304 -33.30 13.18 15.56
N LYS A 305 -34.65 13.14 15.55
CA LYS A 305 -35.49 14.33 15.31
C LYS A 305 -35.30 15.41 16.38
N ARG A 306 -35.12 15.04 17.67
CA ARG A 306 -34.81 15.99 18.75
C ARG A 306 -33.38 16.57 18.64
N LYS A 307 -32.37 15.78 18.27
CA LYS A 307 -30.98 16.23 18.03
C LYS A 307 -30.87 17.18 16.84
N LYS A 308 -31.56 16.91 15.72
CA LYS A 308 -31.63 17.85 14.57
C LYS A 308 -32.28 19.20 14.95
N ARG A 309 -33.32 19.21 15.79
CA ARG A 309 -33.93 20.45 16.32
C ARG A 309 -32.99 21.23 17.24
N ARG A 310 -32.21 20.53 18.09
CA ARG A 310 -31.20 21.16 18.98
C ARG A 310 -30.00 21.72 18.20
N LYS A 311 -29.49 21.01 17.17
CA LYS A 311 -28.42 21.52 16.28
C LYS A 311 -28.86 22.77 15.52
N ARG A 312 -30.08 22.82 15.00
CA ARG A 312 -30.63 24.03 14.34
C ARG A 312 -30.78 25.22 15.30
N LYS A 313 -31.21 24.98 16.55
CA LYS A 313 -31.27 26.04 17.57
C LYS A 313 -29.88 26.54 18.01
N LYS A 314 -28.89 25.65 18.15
CA LYS A 314 -27.50 26.03 18.47
C LYS A 314 -26.80 26.75 17.31
N ALA A 315 -27.02 26.34 16.06
CA ALA A 315 -26.50 27.04 14.89
C ALA A 315 -27.13 28.44 14.75
N ALA A 316 -28.43 28.58 15.00
CA ALA A 316 -29.10 29.89 15.01
C ALA A 316 -28.64 30.78 16.17
N ALA A 317 -28.36 30.21 17.35
CA ALA A 317 -27.82 30.95 18.50
C ALA A 317 -26.35 31.37 18.28
N SER A 318 -25.51 30.49 17.75
CA SER A 318 -24.12 30.78 17.38
C SER A 318 -24.04 31.87 16.30
N LYS A 319 -24.92 31.82 15.28
CA LYS A 319 -25.00 32.85 14.23
C LYS A 319 -25.53 34.20 14.73
N ARG A 320 -26.29 34.22 15.83
CA ARG A 320 -26.71 35.45 16.53
C ARG A 320 -25.58 36.00 17.38
N LEU A 321 -24.89 35.14 18.13
CA LEU A 321 -23.75 35.51 18.95
C LEU A 321 -22.59 36.03 18.10
N SER A 322 -22.30 35.41 16.95
CA SER A 322 -21.28 35.90 16.02
C SER A 322 -21.63 37.26 15.41
N LYS A 323 -22.92 37.52 15.17
CA LYS A 323 -23.42 38.84 14.73
C LYS A 323 -23.32 39.88 15.84
N GLU A 324 -23.59 39.51 17.08
CA GLU A 324 -23.48 40.42 18.23
C GLU A 324 -22.01 40.74 18.53
N ILE A 325 -21.11 39.75 18.46
CA ILE A 325 -19.66 39.93 18.62
C ILE A 325 -19.09 40.80 17.49
N GLN A 326 -19.51 40.59 16.23
CA GLN A 326 -19.10 41.47 15.12
C GLN A 326 -19.65 42.89 15.26
N LYS A 327 -20.81 43.06 15.89
CA LYS A 327 -21.40 44.37 16.14
C LYS A 327 -20.67 45.10 17.27
N GLN A 328 -20.37 44.41 18.37
CA GLN A 328 -19.60 44.95 19.49
C GLN A 328 -18.17 45.27 19.09
N ALA A 329 -17.50 44.40 18.34
CA ALA A 329 -16.15 44.67 17.83
C ALA A 329 -16.12 45.84 16.82
N LYS A 330 -17.22 46.13 16.13
CA LYS A 330 -17.32 47.28 15.23
C LYS A 330 -17.61 48.57 16.00
N GLU A 331 -18.44 48.52 17.05
CA GLU A 331 -18.71 49.64 17.95
C GLU A 331 -17.47 50.00 18.78
N GLU A 332 -16.73 49.02 19.32
CA GLU A 332 -15.45 49.25 20.04
C GLU A 332 -14.35 49.83 19.14
N ASN A 333 -14.27 49.37 17.89
CA ASN A 333 -13.25 49.83 16.94
C ASN A 333 -13.57 51.23 16.39
N ASP A 334 -14.85 51.56 16.16
CA ASP A 334 -15.27 52.92 15.79
C ASP A 334 -15.08 53.92 16.95
N ASP A 335 -15.25 53.48 18.20
CA ASP A 335 -15.00 54.30 19.40
C ASP A 335 -13.50 54.51 19.68
N LEU A 336 -12.65 53.51 19.42
CA LEU A 336 -11.18 53.62 19.52
C LEU A 336 -10.58 54.52 18.43
N ILE A 337 -11.12 54.47 17.20
CA ILE A 337 -10.67 55.32 16.08
C ILE A 337 -11.06 56.80 16.29
N GLN A 338 -12.09 57.09 17.10
CA GLN A 338 -12.45 58.48 17.45
C GLN A 338 -11.72 59.04 18.68
N ALA A 339 -11.13 58.19 19.53
CA ALA A 339 -10.56 58.61 20.80
C ALA A 339 -9.07 58.97 20.74
N GLU A 340 -8.29 58.43 19.80
CA GLU A 340 -6.85 58.65 19.73
C GLU A 340 -6.41 59.19 18.36
N GLY A 341 -6.26 60.51 18.29
CA GLY A 341 -5.42 61.15 17.28
C GLY A 341 -3.97 61.17 17.75
N LEU A 342 -3.04 61.01 16.78
CA LEU A 342 -1.57 61.11 16.81
C LEU A 342 -0.80 59.79 16.85
N ASP A 343 -0.19 59.50 15.70
CA ASP A 343 1.24 59.27 15.45
C ASP A 343 2.13 58.80 16.61
N ALA A 344 2.97 57.81 16.25
CA ALA A 344 4.20 57.35 16.89
C ALA A 344 4.08 56.29 18.00
N ILE A 345 4.26 55.02 17.60
CA ILE A 345 5.23 54.14 18.27
C ILE A 345 6.09 53.49 17.20
N GLU A 346 7.27 54.08 17.01
CA GLU A 346 8.37 53.57 16.20
C GLU A 346 9.22 52.57 17.01
N ASN A 347 9.68 51.53 16.30
CA ASN A 347 11.00 50.89 16.39
C ASN A 347 11.29 49.88 17.52
N VAL A 348 11.13 48.60 17.17
CA VAL A 348 12.16 47.59 17.46
C VAL A 348 12.89 47.31 16.15
N ASP A 349 14.12 47.80 16.10
CA ASP A 349 15.00 47.77 14.93
C ASP A 349 15.72 46.41 14.86
N PHE A 350 15.37 45.58 13.86
CA PHE A 350 16.24 44.51 13.37
C PHE A 350 16.68 44.90 11.96
N THR A 351 17.83 45.56 11.88
CA THR A 351 18.50 45.91 10.64
C THR A 351 18.89 44.64 9.87
N GLY A 352 18.26 44.40 8.72
CA GLY A 352 18.72 43.44 7.71
C GLY A 352 17.61 42.65 7.00
N ASP A 353 16.95 43.30 6.03
CA ASP A 353 16.36 42.78 4.77
C ASP A 353 14.99 43.43 4.51
N GLU A 354 14.98 44.43 3.61
CA GLU A 354 13.77 44.99 2.98
C GLU A 354 13.11 43.99 2.01
N LYS A 355 12.92 42.74 2.43
CA LYS A 355 12.11 41.78 1.67
C LYS A 355 10.75 41.65 2.33
N GLU A 356 9.72 41.92 1.54
CA GLU A 356 8.32 41.78 1.91
C GLU A 356 8.05 40.38 2.49
N ILE A 357 7.37 40.32 3.64
CA ILE A 357 6.97 39.06 4.28
C ILE A 357 5.85 38.47 3.42
N GLU A 358 6.06 37.26 2.89
CA GLU A 358 5.09 36.58 2.03
C GLU A 358 4.23 35.59 2.83
N ILE A 359 4.79 35.01 3.90
CA ILE A 359 4.07 34.12 4.82
C ILE A 359 4.41 34.52 6.26
N ALA A 360 3.40 34.77 7.09
CA ALA A 360 3.58 34.92 8.54
C ALA A 360 2.72 33.89 9.28
N VAL A 361 3.36 33.06 10.11
CA VAL A 361 2.73 32.09 11.00
C VAL A 361 2.85 32.65 12.42
N ASN A 362 1.73 32.90 13.09
CA ASN A 362 1.71 33.52 14.42
C ASN A 362 0.99 32.62 15.44
N HIS A 363 1.75 32.11 16.41
CA HIS A 363 1.27 31.37 17.57
C HIS A 363 0.34 30.20 17.22
N VAL A 364 0.69 29.45 16.17
CA VAL A 364 -0.15 28.38 15.62
C VAL A 364 -0.07 27.14 16.52
N THR A 365 -1.23 26.74 17.04
CA THR A 365 -1.44 25.46 17.73
C THR A 365 -2.46 24.63 16.96
N MET A 366 -2.18 23.35 16.78
CA MET A 366 -3.11 22.39 16.17
C MET A 366 -3.38 21.25 17.15
N GLU A 367 -4.60 21.19 17.68
CA GLU A 367 -5.05 20.14 18.59
C GLU A 367 -5.97 19.16 17.85
N PHE A 368 -5.61 17.89 17.85
CA PHE A 368 -6.45 16.81 17.37
C PHE A 368 -7.08 16.04 18.53
N LYS A 369 -8.28 15.50 18.28
CA LYS A 369 -8.99 14.64 19.22
C LYS A 369 -8.83 13.20 18.78
N ARG A 370 -8.21 12.39 19.62
CA ARG A 370 -8.11 10.94 19.45
C ARG A 370 -9.15 10.28 20.35
N GLU A 371 -10.13 9.63 19.74
CA GLU A 371 -11.01 8.72 20.48
C GLU A 371 -10.21 7.42 20.68
N LYS A 372 -9.99 7.03 21.95
CA LYS A 372 -9.09 5.91 22.27
C LYS A 372 -9.65 4.54 21.87
N ASP A 373 -10.95 4.49 21.58
CA ASP A 373 -11.63 3.31 21.10
C ASP A 373 -12.79 3.75 20.20
N GLU A 374 -12.71 3.52 18.89
CA GLU A 374 -13.90 3.65 18.05
C GLU A 374 -14.91 2.57 18.47
N ALA A 375 -16.17 2.94 18.69
CA ALA A 375 -17.18 1.95 19.08
C ALA A 375 -17.49 1.06 17.86
N THR A 376 -16.95 -0.16 17.83
CA THR A 376 -17.13 -1.14 16.76
C THR A 376 -18.57 -1.67 16.68
N SER A 377 -19.41 -1.40 17.70
CA SER A 377 -20.82 -1.77 17.68
C SER A 377 -21.76 -0.72 18.27
N LEU A 378 -22.99 -0.70 17.76
CA LEU A 378 -24.09 0.11 18.30
C LEU A 378 -24.36 -0.18 19.78
N LYS A 379 -24.12 -1.43 20.23
CA LYS A 379 -24.28 -1.86 21.63
C LYS A 379 -23.23 -1.20 22.52
N GLU A 380 -21.99 -1.17 22.06
CA GLU A 380 -20.88 -0.52 22.75
C GLU A 380 -21.05 1.01 22.80
N LEU A 381 -21.48 1.62 21.69
CA LEU A 381 -21.79 3.05 21.65
C LEU A 381 -22.90 3.41 22.66
N LEU A 382 -23.90 2.55 22.84
CA LEU A 382 -25.00 2.74 23.78
C LEU A 382 -24.56 2.51 25.23
N VAL A 383 -23.75 1.48 25.51
CA VAL A 383 -23.16 1.22 26.83
C VAL A 383 -22.23 2.36 27.25
N ARG A 384 -21.35 2.84 26.37
CA ARG A 384 -20.44 3.96 26.66
C ARG A 384 -21.18 5.28 26.86
N THR A 385 -22.23 5.52 26.07
CA THR A 385 -23.11 6.70 26.25
C THR A 385 -23.85 6.66 27.58
N LEU A 386 -24.28 5.48 28.04
CA LEU A 386 -24.93 5.29 29.34
C LEU A 386 -23.95 5.33 30.51
N LYS A 387 -22.71 4.86 30.34
CA LYS A 387 -21.66 4.86 31.36
C LYS A 387 -20.85 6.15 31.45
N GLY A 388 -21.04 7.11 30.53
CA GLY A 388 -20.29 8.38 30.51
C GLY A 388 -18.80 8.21 30.18
N GLN A 389 -18.38 7.06 29.66
CA GLN A 389 -16.99 6.70 29.39
C GLN A 389 -16.61 7.07 27.96
N ARG A 390 -16.51 8.38 27.69
CA ARG A 390 -15.89 8.89 26.46
C ARG A 390 -14.54 9.48 26.83
N ASN A 391 -13.48 8.67 26.73
CA ASN A 391 -12.11 9.15 26.84
C ASN A 391 -11.70 9.70 25.48
N VAL A 392 -11.99 10.98 25.25
CA VAL A 392 -11.43 11.75 24.15
C VAL A 392 -10.11 12.31 24.65
N GLU A 393 -9.01 11.77 24.15
CA GLU A 393 -7.68 12.31 24.43
C GLU A 393 -7.39 13.39 23.40
N LYS A 394 -6.88 14.53 23.86
CA LYS A 394 -6.46 15.63 22.99
C LYS A 394 -4.96 15.53 22.85
N PHE A 395 -4.45 15.61 21.62
CA PHE A 395 -3.02 15.71 21.37
C PHE A 395 -2.74 16.95 20.52
N ASN A 396 -1.63 17.62 20.81
CA ASN A 396 -1.17 18.76 20.03
C ASN A 396 -0.22 18.24 18.94
N ALA A 397 -0.57 18.43 17.67
CA ALA A 397 0.31 18.20 16.54
C ALA A 397 1.25 19.39 16.28
N LEU A 398 0.82 20.60 16.65
CA LEU A 398 1.62 21.82 16.66
C LEU A 398 1.33 22.55 17.97
N ASP A 399 2.35 23.14 18.58
CA ASP A 399 2.23 23.87 19.85
C ASP A 399 2.95 25.22 19.76
N ASP A 400 2.17 26.30 19.63
CA ASP A 400 2.63 27.69 19.66
C ASP A 400 3.74 28.04 18.65
N VAL A 401 3.58 27.58 17.40
CA VAL A 401 4.57 27.76 16.34
C VAL A 401 4.48 29.17 15.74
N SER A 402 5.60 29.88 15.65
CA SER A 402 5.68 31.20 15.01
C SER A 402 6.93 31.34 14.13
N PHE A 403 6.76 31.79 12.89
CA PHE A 403 7.85 32.13 11.97
C PHE A 403 7.35 32.97 10.78
N THR A 404 8.27 33.60 10.07
CA THR A 404 7.98 34.37 8.85
C THR A 404 8.84 33.87 7.70
N VAL A 405 8.30 33.87 6.48
CA VAL A 405 9.02 33.58 5.24
C VAL A 405 8.95 34.80 4.34
N LYS A 406 10.10 35.25 3.86
CA LYS A 406 10.24 36.42 3.00
C LYS A 406 10.17 36.04 1.53
N LYS A 407 9.83 36.99 0.66
CA LYS A 407 9.79 36.77 -0.78
C LYS A 407 11.14 36.31 -1.34
N GLY A 408 11.12 35.20 -2.09
CA GLY A 408 12.32 34.59 -2.69
C GLY A 408 13.19 33.81 -1.70
N GLU A 409 12.72 33.60 -0.47
CA GLU A 409 13.37 32.73 0.51
C GLU A 409 13.03 31.25 0.24
N VAL A 410 14.03 30.37 0.36
CA VAL A 410 13.83 28.93 0.33
C VAL A 410 13.94 28.41 1.75
N VAL A 411 12.84 27.87 2.28
CA VAL A 411 12.77 27.39 3.68
C VAL A 411 12.58 25.89 3.70
N GLY A 412 13.49 25.17 4.36
CA GLY A 412 13.37 23.74 4.64
C GLY A 412 12.81 23.49 6.03
N ILE A 413 11.74 22.69 6.13
CA ILE A 413 11.18 22.23 7.41
C ILE A 413 11.62 20.78 7.63
N ILE A 414 12.48 20.56 8.63
CA ILE A 414 13.03 19.24 8.97
C ILE A 414 12.56 18.77 10.34
N GLY A 415 12.46 17.45 10.52
CA GLY A 415 12.02 16.84 11.77
C GLY A 415 11.66 15.37 11.59
N THR A 416 11.55 14.63 12.69
CA THR A 416 11.17 13.21 12.68
C THR A 416 9.73 12.98 12.21
N ASN A 417 9.36 11.72 11.97
CA ASN A 417 7.96 11.36 11.71
C ASN A 417 7.09 11.79 12.91
N GLY A 418 5.90 12.30 12.62
CA GLY A 418 4.97 12.81 13.65
C GLY A 418 5.31 14.20 14.21
N SER A 419 6.36 14.88 13.76
CA SER A 419 6.73 16.21 14.29
C SER A 419 5.83 17.38 13.83
N GLY A 420 4.80 17.11 13.04
CA GLY A 420 3.83 18.13 12.58
C GLY A 420 4.19 18.85 11.27
N LYS A 421 5.22 18.42 10.51
CA LYS A 421 5.65 19.05 9.24
C LYS A 421 4.50 19.20 8.24
N SER A 422 3.89 18.10 7.83
CA SER A 422 2.77 18.13 6.90
C SER A 422 1.55 18.86 7.49
N THR A 423 1.39 18.88 8.83
CA THR A 423 0.33 19.65 9.49
C THR A 423 0.54 21.16 9.31
N ILE A 424 1.75 21.68 9.51
CA ILE A 424 2.02 23.11 9.32
C ILE A 424 1.92 23.50 7.84
N LEU A 425 2.40 22.66 6.92
CA LEU A 425 2.27 22.90 5.48
C LEU A 425 0.81 22.97 5.04
N LYS A 426 -0.04 22.06 5.53
CA LYS A 426 -1.49 22.05 5.28
C LYS A 426 -2.21 23.27 5.88
N ILE A 427 -1.71 23.80 6.99
CA ILE A 427 -2.25 25.03 7.59
C ILE A 427 -1.90 26.25 6.74
N ILE A 428 -0.64 26.34 6.29
CA ILE A 428 -0.18 27.44 5.43
C ILE A 428 -0.94 27.44 4.10
N SER A 429 -1.11 26.27 3.46
CA SER A 429 -1.89 26.14 2.23
C SER A 429 -3.39 26.38 2.41
N GLY A 430 -3.88 26.40 3.66
CA GLY A 430 -5.29 26.60 3.98
C GLY A 430 -6.16 25.35 3.85
N VAL A 431 -5.55 24.17 3.66
CA VAL A 431 -6.26 22.87 3.71
C VAL A 431 -6.76 22.57 5.13
N LEU A 432 -6.02 23.00 6.15
CA LEU A 432 -6.39 22.90 7.56
C LEU A 432 -6.48 24.28 8.19
N GLU A 433 -7.48 24.49 9.06
CA GLU A 433 -7.54 25.66 9.92
C GLU A 433 -6.89 25.35 11.27
N PRO A 434 -6.02 26.24 11.80
CA PRO A 434 -5.37 26.01 13.07
C PRO A 434 -6.39 26.10 14.22
N THR A 435 -6.12 25.42 15.33
CA THR A 435 -7.00 25.48 16.51
C THR A 435 -6.85 26.81 17.26
N LYS A 436 -5.64 27.37 17.28
CA LYS A 436 -5.29 28.70 17.79
C LYS A 436 -4.21 29.33 16.91
N GLY A 437 -4.05 30.64 17.03
CA GLY A 437 -3.12 31.42 16.20
C GLY A 437 -3.70 31.75 14.83
N ASN A 438 -2.88 32.32 13.96
CA ASN A 438 -3.27 32.64 12.58
C ASN A 438 -2.10 32.41 11.61
N VAL A 439 -2.44 32.32 10.33
CA VAL A 439 -1.47 32.39 9.23
C VAL A 439 -1.91 33.47 8.26
N GLU A 440 -1.01 34.41 7.99
CA GLU A 440 -1.19 35.50 7.03
C GLU A 440 -0.41 35.15 5.76
N VAL A 441 -1.15 34.87 4.69
CA VAL A 441 -0.62 34.54 3.36
C VAL A 441 -1.74 34.70 2.33
N ASP A 442 -1.41 35.16 1.12
CA ASP A 442 -2.36 35.09 0.00
C ASP A 442 -2.46 33.65 -0.51
N LYS A 443 -3.48 32.94 -0.06
CA LYS A 443 -3.73 31.54 -0.43
C LYS A 443 -3.86 31.30 -1.93
N LYS A 444 -4.17 32.33 -2.74
CA LYS A 444 -4.25 32.19 -4.21
C LYS A 444 -2.89 32.03 -4.87
N LYS A 445 -1.82 32.43 -4.16
CA LYS A 445 -0.44 32.34 -4.61
C LYS A 445 0.20 30.98 -4.30
N ILE A 446 -0.42 30.21 -3.42
CA ILE A 446 0.12 28.95 -2.92
C ILE A 446 -0.24 27.82 -3.86
N GLN A 447 0.79 27.10 -4.30
CA GLN A 447 0.67 25.79 -4.90
C GLN A 447 1.22 24.76 -3.91
N LEU A 448 0.35 23.96 -3.30
CA LEU A 448 0.75 22.82 -2.48
C LEU A 448 0.90 21.60 -3.39
N LEU A 449 2.12 21.05 -3.45
CA LEU A 449 2.38 19.78 -4.11
C LEU A 449 2.43 18.69 -3.07
N THR A 450 1.42 17.82 -3.09
CA THR A 450 1.36 16.58 -2.33
C THR A 450 1.16 15.46 -3.34
N LEU A 451 2.04 14.46 -3.34
CA LEU A 451 1.96 13.39 -4.33
C LEU A 451 0.77 12.47 -4.06
N GLY A 452 0.16 11.98 -5.13
CA GLY A 452 -0.94 11.00 -5.08
C GLY A 452 -2.28 11.53 -4.56
N THR A 453 -2.37 12.77 -4.09
CA THR A 453 -3.65 13.33 -3.62
C THR A 453 -4.50 13.79 -4.79
N GLY A 454 -5.76 13.32 -4.86
CA GLY A 454 -6.72 13.73 -5.88
C GLY A 454 -6.88 12.75 -7.04
N PHE A 455 -6.11 11.65 -7.05
CA PHE A 455 -6.33 10.54 -7.98
C PHE A 455 -7.58 9.73 -7.63
N ASP A 456 -8.31 9.35 -8.68
CA ASP A 456 -9.34 8.31 -8.64
C ASP A 456 -8.78 7.07 -9.34
N PHE A 457 -8.55 6.01 -8.58
CA PHE A 457 -7.90 4.79 -9.06
C PHE A 457 -8.76 4.01 -10.05
N GLU A 458 -10.08 4.27 -10.11
CA GLU A 458 -10.98 3.64 -11.08
C GLU A 458 -11.02 4.36 -12.43
N LEU A 459 -10.48 5.58 -12.50
CA LEU A 459 -10.35 6.36 -13.73
C LEU A 459 -9.01 6.07 -14.44
N THR A 460 -8.96 6.34 -15.75
CA THR A 460 -7.72 6.19 -16.53
C THR A 460 -6.69 7.24 -16.15
N GLY A 461 -5.43 7.03 -16.54
CA GLY A 461 -4.38 8.05 -16.40
C GLY A 461 -4.79 9.37 -17.04
N ARG A 462 -5.39 9.32 -18.24
CA ARG A 462 -5.90 10.49 -18.95
C ARG A 462 -6.95 11.22 -18.13
N GLU A 463 -7.97 10.52 -17.66
CA GLU A 463 -9.05 11.10 -16.86
C GLU A 463 -8.52 11.73 -15.56
N ASN A 464 -7.52 11.08 -14.94
CA ASN A 464 -6.85 11.59 -13.76
C ASN A 464 -6.04 12.86 -14.01
N VAL A 465 -5.45 13.05 -15.20
CA VAL A 465 -4.80 14.33 -15.57
C VAL A 465 -5.81 15.48 -15.51
N TYR A 466 -7.01 15.28 -16.07
CA TYR A 466 -8.07 16.30 -16.02
C TYR A 466 -8.64 16.50 -14.63
N LEU A 467 -8.88 15.42 -13.87
CA LEU A 467 -9.39 15.50 -12.51
C LEU A 467 -8.42 16.25 -11.58
N ASN A 468 -7.17 15.82 -11.54
CA ASN A 468 -6.15 16.46 -10.71
C ASN A 468 -5.87 17.89 -11.18
N GLY A 469 -5.84 18.11 -12.50
CA GLY A 469 -5.70 19.46 -13.06
C GLY A 469 -6.81 20.40 -12.58
N ALA A 470 -8.07 19.93 -12.57
CA ALA A 470 -9.19 20.71 -12.04
C ALA A 470 -9.11 20.95 -10.53
N VAL A 471 -8.63 19.97 -9.75
CA VAL A 471 -8.40 20.12 -8.30
C VAL A 471 -7.32 21.18 -8.01
N ILE A 472 -6.26 21.20 -8.81
CA ILE A 472 -5.19 22.21 -8.74
C ILE A 472 -5.64 23.59 -9.23
N GLY A 473 -6.73 23.64 -10.02
CA GLY A 473 -7.33 24.88 -10.50
C GLY A 473 -6.96 25.24 -11.94
N TYR A 474 -6.47 24.28 -12.73
CA TYR A 474 -6.31 24.45 -14.17
C TYR A 474 -7.65 24.43 -14.89
N THR A 475 -7.77 25.24 -15.93
CA THR A 475 -8.90 25.14 -16.86
C THR A 475 -8.72 23.92 -17.75
N LYS A 476 -9.82 23.42 -18.31
CA LYS A 476 -9.77 22.28 -19.23
C LYS A 476 -8.91 22.62 -20.46
N GLU A 477 -9.07 23.82 -21.00
CA GLU A 477 -8.32 24.29 -22.17
C GLU A 477 -6.81 24.33 -21.92
N TYR A 478 -6.40 24.71 -20.69
CA TYR A 478 -4.99 24.70 -20.29
C TYR A 478 -4.43 23.27 -20.23
N ILE A 479 -5.18 22.33 -19.65
CA ILE A 479 -4.79 20.91 -19.65
C ILE A 479 -4.75 20.35 -21.06
N ASP A 480 -5.69 20.69 -21.94
CA ASP A 480 -5.69 20.24 -23.33
C ASP A 480 -4.42 20.70 -24.07
N GLU A 481 -3.97 21.94 -23.87
CA GLU A 481 -2.72 22.47 -24.44
C GLU A 481 -1.48 21.78 -23.87
N LYS A 482 -1.50 21.42 -22.58
CA LYS A 482 -0.36 20.88 -21.85
C LYS A 482 -0.31 19.36 -21.75
N TYR A 483 -1.36 18.66 -22.20
CA TYR A 483 -1.54 17.23 -21.97
C TYR A 483 -0.32 16.40 -22.43
N GLU A 484 0.14 16.62 -23.67
CA GLU A 484 1.28 15.88 -24.21
C GLU A 484 2.58 16.14 -23.41
N GLU A 485 2.80 17.38 -22.97
CA GLU A 485 3.95 17.73 -22.11
C GLU A 485 3.88 17.00 -20.76
N ILE A 486 2.69 16.87 -20.17
CA ILE A 486 2.48 16.13 -18.91
C ILE A 486 2.83 14.66 -19.11
N VAL A 487 2.34 14.04 -20.19
CA VAL A 487 2.56 12.62 -20.48
C VAL A 487 4.04 12.34 -20.75
N GLU A 488 4.68 13.16 -21.60
CA GLU A 488 6.11 13.05 -21.93
C GLU A 488 7.01 13.30 -20.71
N PHE A 489 6.63 14.25 -19.85
CA PHE A 489 7.36 14.46 -18.61
C PHE A 489 7.24 13.26 -17.67
N ALA A 490 6.04 12.66 -17.57
CA ALA A 490 5.79 11.50 -16.72
C ALA A 490 6.36 10.18 -17.25
N GLU A 491 6.72 10.11 -18.55
CA GLU A 491 7.19 8.89 -19.24
C GLU A 491 6.15 7.76 -19.17
N LEU A 492 4.90 8.11 -19.47
CA LEU A 492 3.73 7.22 -19.41
C LEU A 492 3.04 7.09 -20.77
N GLU A 493 3.76 7.34 -21.86
CA GLU A 493 3.29 7.08 -23.22
C GLU A 493 2.87 5.60 -23.34
N GLY A 494 1.60 5.37 -23.68
CA GLY A 494 1.01 4.03 -23.77
C GLY A 494 0.24 3.56 -22.53
N PHE A 495 0.45 4.16 -21.36
CA PHE A 495 -0.27 3.79 -20.13
C PHE A 495 -1.48 4.67 -19.85
N MET A 496 -1.63 5.80 -20.54
CA MET A 496 -2.65 6.82 -20.23
C MET A 496 -4.10 6.34 -20.37
N GLU A 497 -4.37 5.28 -21.14
CA GLU A 497 -5.71 4.69 -21.28
C GLU A 497 -5.98 3.58 -20.25
N GLU A 498 -4.98 3.19 -19.46
CA GLU A 498 -5.15 2.23 -18.36
C GLU A 498 -5.64 2.92 -17.09
N LYS A 499 -6.39 2.17 -16.27
CA LYS A 499 -6.83 2.61 -14.95
C LYS A 499 -5.64 2.83 -14.03
N VAL A 500 -5.69 3.91 -13.24
CA VAL A 500 -4.60 4.24 -12.30
C VAL A 500 -4.39 3.18 -11.22
N ARG A 501 -5.40 2.33 -10.91
CA ARG A 501 -5.20 1.16 -10.03
C ARG A 501 -4.12 0.19 -10.52
N ASN A 502 -3.84 0.16 -11.82
CA ASN A 502 -2.80 -0.69 -12.42
C ASN A 502 -1.43 0.00 -12.46
N TYR A 503 -1.34 1.27 -12.07
CA TYR A 503 -0.08 2.00 -12.06
C TYR A 503 0.74 1.59 -10.84
N SER A 504 2.06 1.53 -11.00
CA SER A 504 2.95 1.47 -9.84
C SER A 504 2.89 2.80 -9.07
N SER A 505 3.26 2.78 -7.78
CA SER A 505 3.38 4.01 -6.98
C SER A 505 4.33 5.03 -7.61
N GLY A 506 5.38 4.55 -8.29
CA GLY A 506 6.28 5.38 -9.10
C GLY A 506 5.54 6.05 -10.25
N MET A 507 4.76 5.33 -11.05
CA MET A 507 3.95 5.92 -12.14
C MET A 507 2.95 6.96 -11.63
N VAL A 508 2.23 6.66 -10.53
CA VAL A 508 1.31 7.63 -9.90
C VAL A 508 2.04 8.88 -9.45
N SER A 509 3.22 8.72 -8.84
CA SER A 509 4.04 9.82 -8.37
C SER A 509 4.60 10.66 -9.52
N ARG A 510 5.08 10.02 -10.59
CA ARG A 510 5.56 10.67 -11.82
C ARG A 510 4.46 11.51 -12.46
N LEU A 511 3.27 10.92 -12.63
CA LEU A 511 2.11 11.60 -13.20
C LEU A 511 1.65 12.76 -12.31
N GLY A 512 1.55 12.54 -11.00
CA GLY A 512 1.18 13.58 -10.03
C GLY A 512 2.16 14.76 -10.07
N PHE A 513 3.46 14.50 -10.12
CA PHE A 513 4.49 15.52 -10.25
C PHE A 513 4.40 16.27 -11.58
N ALA A 514 4.19 15.55 -12.69
CA ALA A 514 4.06 16.16 -14.02
C ALA A 514 2.89 17.15 -14.07
N ILE A 515 1.71 16.73 -13.61
CA ILE A 515 0.51 17.59 -13.55
C ILE A 515 0.76 18.80 -12.63
N ALA A 516 1.36 18.56 -11.47
CA ALA A 516 1.69 19.59 -10.49
C ALA A 516 2.64 20.68 -11.01
N THR A 517 3.58 20.32 -11.88
CA THR A 517 4.70 21.17 -12.30
C THR A 517 4.63 21.63 -13.76
N VAL A 518 3.48 21.41 -14.42
CA VAL A 518 3.26 21.88 -15.81
C VAL A 518 2.88 23.36 -15.90
N ARG A 519 2.63 24.01 -14.76
CA ARG A 519 2.37 25.45 -14.70
C ARG A 519 3.66 26.26 -14.72
N ASP A 520 3.57 27.45 -15.31
CA ASP A 520 4.53 28.53 -15.04
C ASP A 520 4.68 28.80 -13.53
N THR A 521 5.84 29.33 -13.16
CA THR A 521 6.32 29.53 -11.79
C THR A 521 5.24 30.05 -10.83
N PRO A 522 4.83 29.27 -9.81
CA PRO A 522 3.94 29.77 -8.76
C PRO A 522 4.67 30.80 -7.89
N GLU A 523 3.92 31.76 -7.33
CA GLU A 523 4.49 32.76 -6.42
C GLU A 523 4.97 32.13 -5.09
N ILE A 524 4.25 31.10 -4.60
CA ILE A 524 4.62 30.33 -3.41
C ILE A 524 4.49 28.83 -3.74
N LEU A 525 5.61 28.11 -3.75
CA LEU A 525 5.65 26.66 -3.96
C LEU A 525 5.88 25.93 -2.64
N ILE A 526 4.96 25.05 -2.26
CA ILE A 526 5.12 24.17 -1.10
C ILE A 526 5.30 22.73 -1.59
N LEU A 527 6.39 22.10 -1.17
CA LEU A 527 6.77 20.74 -1.52
C LEU A 527 6.65 19.84 -0.27
N ASP A 528 5.65 18.96 -0.22
CA ASP A 528 5.47 17.98 0.88
C ASP A 528 5.93 16.59 0.40
N GLU A 529 7.16 16.23 0.76
CA GLU A 529 7.78 14.91 0.48
C GLU A 529 7.83 14.52 -1.02
N VAL A 530 7.80 15.50 -1.92
CA VAL A 530 7.67 15.25 -3.36
C VAL A 530 8.97 14.94 -4.12
N LEU A 531 10.13 15.01 -3.44
CA LEU A 531 11.45 14.83 -4.07
C LEU A 531 12.02 13.41 -3.94
N SER A 532 11.40 12.55 -3.15
CA SER A 532 11.85 11.18 -2.88
C SER A 532 11.14 10.14 -3.74
N VAL A 533 10.54 10.53 -4.86
CA VAL A 533 9.75 9.63 -5.71
C VAL A 533 10.38 9.36 -7.07
N GLY A 534 10.14 8.13 -7.54
CA GLY A 534 10.69 7.63 -8.80
C GLY A 534 12.10 7.06 -8.66
N ASP A 535 12.59 6.52 -9.77
CA ASP A 535 14.00 6.14 -9.90
C ASP A 535 14.93 7.37 -9.89
N MET A 536 16.23 7.12 -9.84
CA MET A 536 17.26 8.16 -9.80
C MET A 536 17.23 9.08 -11.02
N PHE A 537 16.82 8.60 -12.20
CA PHE A 537 16.70 9.41 -13.41
C PHE A 537 15.53 10.38 -13.31
N PHE A 538 14.35 9.91 -12.86
CA PHE A 538 13.19 10.77 -12.67
C PHE A 538 13.44 11.83 -11.59
N ARG A 539 14.14 11.47 -10.51
CA ARG A 539 14.53 12.44 -9.46
C ARG A 539 15.38 13.58 -10.03
N LYS A 540 16.40 13.28 -10.85
CA LYS A 540 17.20 14.31 -11.53
C LYS A 540 16.35 15.19 -12.46
N LYS A 541 15.37 14.61 -13.17
CA LYS A 541 14.43 15.32 -14.04
C LYS A 541 13.54 16.27 -13.24
N SER A 542 12.99 15.81 -12.11
CA SER A 542 12.21 16.60 -11.17
C SER A 542 13.01 17.74 -10.54
N GLU A 543 14.24 17.48 -10.11
CA GLU A 543 15.14 18.51 -9.59
C GLU A 543 15.44 19.59 -10.63
N LYS A 544 15.69 19.19 -11.89
CA LYS A 544 15.89 20.13 -13.00
C LYS A 544 14.64 20.98 -13.26
N ARG A 545 13.44 20.36 -13.31
CA ARG A 545 12.16 21.08 -13.49
C ARG A 545 11.93 22.11 -12.39
N ILE A 546 12.20 21.75 -11.15
CA ILE A 546 12.08 22.67 -10.00
C ILE A 546 13.09 23.83 -10.12
N LYS A 547 14.32 23.56 -10.58
CA LYS A 547 15.33 24.60 -10.85
C LYS A 547 14.87 25.58 -11.93
N GLU A 548 14.28 25.07 -13.01
CA GLU A 548 13.72 25.89 -14.10
C GLU A 548 12.54 26.76 -13.63
N MET A 549 11.79 26.31 -12.64
CA MET A 549 10.73 27.09 -11.98
C MET A 549 11.28 28.20 -11.05
N GLY A 550 12.56 28.57 -11.14
CA GLY A 550 13.13 29.74 -10.43
C GLY A 550 13.74 29.44 -9.07
N LEU A 551 13.88 28.16 -8.70
CA LEU A 551 14.58 27.74 -7.49
C LEU A 551 16.03 27.38 -7.85
N SER A 552 16.97 28.32 -7.74
CA SER A 552 18.40 27.96 -7.75
C SER A 552 18.74 27.22 -6.44
N VAL A 553 18.34 25.95 -6.33
CA VAL A 553 18.74 25.10 -5.21
C VAL A 553 20.14 24.57 -5.52
N ASN A 554 21.15 25.18 -4.90
CA ASN A 554 22.43 24.50 -4.69
C ASN A 554 22.18 23.41 -3.63
N THR A 555 21.66 22.27 -4.06
CA THR A 555 21.61 21.06 -3.24
C THR A 555 22.96 20.36 -3.34
N ASP A 556 23.89 20.72 -2.47
CA ASP A 556 24.92 19.80 -2.01
C ASP A 556 24.28 18.97 -0.88
N PHE A 557 23.71 17.81 -1.23
CA PHE A 557 23.25 16.80 -0.27
C PHE A 557 23.90 15.46 -0.59
#